data_AF-A0AA96M871-F1
#
_entry.id   AF-A0AA96M871-F1
#
_cell.length_a   1.000
_cell.length_b   1.000
_cell.length_c   1.000
_cell.angle_alpha   90.00
_cell.angle_beta   90.00
_cell.angle_gamma   90.00
#
_symmetry.space_group_name_H-M   'P 1'
#
loop_
_entity.id
_entity.type
_entity.pdbx_description
1 polymer ?
#
loop_
_entity_poly.entity_id
_entity_poly.type
_entity_poly.pdbx_seq_one_letter_code
_entity_poly.pdbx_strand_id
1 'polypeptide(L)'
;MKNTTLFMMFTLLGAPGFVTAANSDLANAEYNFAVNELSRSSLNQAAIIGQQGVFNDAQIHQEGSRLLSVVSQDGAGNRARVDQSGTYNIAWIDQSGNGNDAGITQDGYGNSAKIIQKGSGNRANITQYGTQKTAVVVQKQSQMAIRVIQR
;
A
#
# COMPACT_ATOMS: atom_id res chain seq x y z
N MET A 1 12.67 -14.17 -26.35
CA MET A 1 11.23 -14.30 -26.04
C MET A 1 10.93 -13.33 -24.90
N LYS A 2 10.12 -12.29 -25.16
CA LYS A 2 9.80 -11.27 -24.16
C LYS A 2 8.85 -11.91 -23.14
N ASN A 3 9.31 -12.12 -21.91
CA ASN A 3 8.46 -12.59 -20.81
C ASN A 3 7.51 -11.47 -20.43
N THR A 4 6.30 -11.49 -20.97
CA THR A 4 5.20 -10.59 -20.63
C THR A 4 4.42 -11.17 -19.46
N THR A 5 4.80 -10.84 -18.23
CA THR A 5 4.06 -11.18 -17.00
C THR A 5 2.95 -10.14 -16.74
N LEU A 6 1.73 -10.65 -16.57
CA LEU A 6 0.44 -9.95 -16.55
C LEU A 6 0.10 -9.45 -15.10
N PHE A 7 -0.30 -8.19 -14.89
CA PHE A 7 -0.48 -7.51 -13.56
C PHE A 7 -1.94 -7.13 -13.26
N MET A 8 -2.67 -7.71 -12.31
CA MET A 8 -4.05 -7.21 -12.00
C MET A 8 -4.02 -6.05 -11.00
N MET A 9 -4.73 -4.96 -11.31
CA MET A 9 -4.90 -3.78 -10.44
C MET A 9 -6.33 -3.76 -9.89
N PHE A 10 -6.49 -3.91 -8.58
CA PHE A 10 -7.80 -3.77 -7.94
C PHE A 10 -7.96 -2.33 -7.45
N THR A 11 -8.77 -1.53 -8.16
CA THR A 11 -9.19 -0.18 -7.74
C THR A 11 -10.63 -0.23 -7.25
N LEU A 12 -10.86 -0.07 -5.95
CA LEU A 12 -12.20 0.24 -5.45
C LEU A 12 -12.35 1.77 -5.46
N LEU A 13 -13.28 2.29 -6.28
CA LEU A 13 -13.64 3.70 -6.31
C LEU A 13 -14.97 3.90 -5.55
N GLY A 14 -14.92 4.63 -4.44
CA GLY A 14 -16.12 5.30 -3.89
C GLY A 14 -16.91 4.61 -2.78
N ALA A 15 -16.40 3.56 -2.11
CA ALA A 15 -17.03 3.00 -0.90
C ALA A 15 -16.03 2.98 0.27
N PRO A 16 -16.42 3.42 1.49
CA PRO A 16 -15.66 3.07 2.69
C PRO A 16 -15.62 1.55 2.78
N GLY A 17 -14.42 0.97 2.78
CA GLY A 17 -14.34 -0.46 2.53
C GLY A 17 -12.96 -1.06 2.74
N PHE A 18 -12.97 -2.30 3.21
CA PHE A 18 -11.82 -3.17 3.27
C PHE A 18 -11.46 -3.64 1.85
N VAL A 19 -10.19 -3.50 1.48
CA VAL A 19 -9.64 -4.13 0.28
C VAL A 19 -8.65 -5.19 0.73
N THR A 20 -8.89 -6.42 0.31
CA THR A 20 -8.03 -7.57 0.60
C THR A 20 -7.64 -8.25 -0.71
N ALA A 21 -6.37 -8.58 -0.87
CA ALA A 21 -5.87 -9.36 -1.99
C ALA A 21 -5.01 -10.51 -1.44
N ALA A 22 -5.51 -11.73 -1.61
CA ALA A 22 -4.86 -12.96 -1.19
C ALA A 22 -4.84 -13.95 -2.38
N ASN A 23 -3.63 -14.27 -2.85
CA ASN A 23 -3.29 -15.20 -3.94
C ASN A 23 -3.67 -14.77 -5.38
N SER A 24 -2.85 -15.28 -6.32
CA SER A 24 -2.58 -14.79 -7.68
C SER A 24 -3.78 -14.69 -8.63
N ASP A 25 -4.08 -13.50 -9.13
CA ASP A 25 -4.79 -13.30 -10.40
C ASP A 25 -4.35 -11.99 -11.10
N LEU A 26 -4.25 -12.02 -12.44
CA LEU A 26 -3.39 -11.19 -13.32
C LEU A 26 -4.21 -10.41 -14.40
N ALA A 27 -3.84 -9.16 -14.76
CA ALA A 27 -4.22 -8.47 -16.03
C ALA A 27 -3.35 -7.25 -16.42
N ASN A 28 -2.23 -7.44 -17.15
CA ASN A 28 -1.23 -6.44 -17.62
C ASN A 28 -1.63 -4.96 -17.57
N ALA A 29 -0.71 -4.18 -17.02
CA ALA A 29 -0.66 -2.73 -17.01
C ALA A 29 -0.91 -2.12 -18.40
N GLU A 30 -2.13 -1.65 -18.63
CA GLU A 30 -2.23 -0.28 -19.08
C GLU A 30 -1.97 0.59 -17.84
N TYR A 31 -0.85 1.30 -17.86
CA TYR A 31 -0.68 2.52 -17.08
C TYR A 31 -1.70 3.54 -17.61
N ASN A 32 -2.98 3.31 -17.33
CA ASN A 32 -4.01 4.31 -17.38
C ASN A 32 -4.30 4.62 -15.93
N PHE A 33 -3.53 5.61 -15.44
CA PHE A 33 -3.94 6.49 -14.37
C PHE A 33 -5.38 6.93 -14.68
N ALA A 34 -6.38 6.14 -14.29
CA ALA A 34 -7.78 6.54 -14.32
C ALA A 34 -8.00 7.53 -13.17
N VAL A 35 -7.19 8.58 -13.14
CA VAL A 35 -7.46 9.83 -12.40
C VAL A 35 -8.59 10.60 -13.07
N ASN A 36 -9.07 10.15 -14.24
CA ASN A 36 -10.13 10.80 -14.98
C ASN A 36 -11.55 10.49 -14.51
N GLU A 37 -11.74 9.88 -13.33
CA GLU A 37 -13.05 9.86 -12.64
C GLU A 37 -12.93 10.21 -11.15
N LEU A 38 -11.75 10.67 -10.68
CA LEU A 38 -11.47 11.09 -9.30
C LEU A 38 -12.11 12.46 -8.94
N SER A 39 -12.99 12.97 -9.79
CA SER A 39 -13.55 14.32 -9.74
C SER A 39 -15.07 14.35 -9.46
N ARG A 40 -15.76 13.20 -9.41
CA ARG A 40 -17.23 13.18 -9.31
C ARG A 40 -17.84 12.49 -8.09
N SER A 41 -17.07 11.83 -7.23
CA SER A 41 -17.58 11.31 -5.95
C SER A 41 -16.91 12.03 -4.78
N SER A 42 -17.70 12.69 -3.94
CA SER A 42 -17.29 13.54 -2.81
C SER A 42 -16.49 12.82 -1.70
N LEU A 43 -16.09 11.56 -1.90
CA LEU A 43 -15.36 10.74 -0.93
C LEU A 43 -13.91 10.42 -1.33
N ASN A 44 -13.51 10.47 -2.61
CA ASN A 44 -12.13 10.32 -3.12
C ASN A 44 -11.20 9.34 -2.35
N GLN A 45 -11.71 8.21 -1.89
CA GLN A 45 -10.88 7.14 -1.35
C GLN A 45 -10.40 6.26 -2.50
N ALA A 46 -9.10 5.99 -2.55
CA ALA A 46 -8.47 5.11 -3.52
C ALA A 46 -7.52 4.15 -2.80
N ALA A 47 -7.77 2.86 -3.01
CA ALA A 47 -6.89 1.77 -2.62
C ALA A 47 -6.41 1.06 -3.88
N ILE A 48 -5.10 0.93 -4.02
CA ILE A 48 -4.44 0.29 -5.16
C ILE A 48 -3.55 -0.82 -4.60
N ILE A 49 -3.77 -2.05 -5.04
CA ILE A 49 -2.92 -3.20 -4.72
C ILE A 49 -2.39 -3.78 -6.04
N GLY A 50 -1.07 -3.94 -6.13
CA GLY A 50 -0.39 -4.69 -7.18
C GLY A 50 0.48 -5.79 -6.56
N GLN A 51 0.22 -7.04 -6.91
CA GLN A 51 0.97 -8.20 -6.41
C GLN A 51 1.55 -8.99 -7.58
N GLN A 52 2.84 -9.29 -7.50
CA GLN A 52 3.58 -10.13 -8.41
C GLN A 52 4.27 -11.26 -7.61
N GLY A 53 4.05 -12.51 -8.03
CA GLY A 53 4.58 -13.69 -7.36
C GLY A 53 3.50 -14.48 -6.60
N VAL A 54 3.90 -15.20 -5.54
CA VAL A 54 3.03 -16.20 -4.87
C VAL A 54 2.89 -15.91 -3.39
N PHE A 55 1.73 -16.20 -2.81
CA PHE A 55 1.46 -16.06 -1.37
C PHE A 55 1.67 -14.65 -0.80
N ASN A 56 1.60 -13.62 -1.63
CA ASN A 56 1.56 -12.25 -1.14
C ASN A 56 0.16 -11.95 -0.57
N ASP A 57 0.13 -11.20 0.52
CA ASP A 57 -1.07 -10.78 1.23
C ASP A 57 -1.04 -9.27 1.43
N ALA A 58 -2.08 -8.59 0.97
CA ALA A 58 -2.23 -7.14 1.10
C ALA A 58 -3.62 -6.79 1.60
N GLN A 59 -3.65 -5.98 2.65
CA GLN A 59 -4.88 -5.50 3.27
C GLN A 59 -4.83 -3.98 3.38
N ILE A 60 -5.84 -3.31 2.85
CA ILE A 60 -6.03 -1.86 2.97
C ILE A 60 -7.38 -1.61 3.61
N HIS A 61 -7.39 -0.81 4.66
CA HIS A 61 -8.59 -0.29 5.29
C HIS A 61 -8.56 1.24 5.25
N GLN A 62 -9.63 1.85 4.71
CA GLN A 62 -9.76 3.29 4.56
C GLN A 62 -11.09 3.76 5.11
N GLU A 63 -11.04 4.65 6.10
CA GLU A 63 -12.19 5.27 6.75
C GLU A 63 -12.07 6.80 6.72
N GLY A 64 -12.92 7.48 5.94
CA GLY A 64 -12.95 8.95 5.90
C GLY A 64 -13.10 9.51 4.50
N SER A 65 -12.26 10.47 4.08
CA SER A 65 -12.33 11.00 2.71
C SER A 65 -10.97 11.43 2.17
N ARG A 66 -10.78 11.35 0.85
CA ARG A 66 -9.51 11.71 0.20
C ARG A 66 -8.32 10.91 0.74
N LEU A 67 -8.51 9.61 0.93
CA LEU A 67 -7.48 8.69 1.38
C LEU A 67 -6.87 8.00 0.17
N LEU A 68 -5.54 7.95 0.08
CA LEU A 68 -4.83 7.22 -0.96
C LEU A 68 -3.93 6.16 -0.32
N SER A 69 -4.10 4.92 -0.75
CA SER A 69 -3.24 3.82 -0.36
C SER A 69 -2.76 3.08 -1.60
N VAL A 70 -1.45 2.84 -1.67
CA VAL A 70 -0.81 2.05 -2.71
C VAL A 70 0.04 0.98 -2.06
N VAL A 71 -0.21 -0.28 -2.41
CA VAL A 71 0.58 -1.43 -2.01
C VAL A 71 1.10 -2.13 -3.26
N SER A 72 2.42 -2.30 -3.33
CA SER A 72 3.08 -3.09 -4.36
C SER A 72 3.92 -4.18 -3.70
N GLN A 73 3.73 -5.43 -4.12
CA GLN A 73 4.47 -6.58 -3.61
C GLN A 73 5.00 -7.40 -4.78
N ASP A 74 6.32 -7.59 -4.84
CA ASP A 74 7.01 -8.41 -5.82
C ASP A 74 7.83 -9.50 -5.11
N GLY A 75 7.55 -10.76 -5.39
CA GLY A 75 8.20 -11.92 -4.79
C GLY A 75 7.22 -12.83 -4.04
N ALA A 76 7.66 -13.46 -2.97
CA ALA A 76 6.87 -14.50 -2.30
C ALA A 76 6.63 -14.26 -0.81
N GLY A 77 5.41 -14.50 -0.36
CA GLY A 77 5.09 -14.47 1.07
C GLY A 77 5.18 -13.09 1.72
N ASN A 78 5.14 -12.00 0.94
CA ASN A 78 5.16 -10.65 1.50
C ASN A 78 3.80 -10.30 2.08
N ARG A 79 3.79 -9.59 3.22
CA ARG A 79 2.59 -9.08 3.87
C ARG A 79 2.62 -7.56 3.96
N ALA A 80 1.53 -6.93 3.55
CA ALA A 80 1.35 -5.49 3.63
C ALA A 80 0.00 -5.17 4.27
N ARG A 81 0.00 -4.28 5.27
CA ARG A 81 -1.22 -3.75 5.87
C ARG A 81 -1.20 -2.23 5.89
N VAL A 82 -2.25 -1.61 5.38
CA VAL A 82 -2.50 -0.17 5.49
C VAL A 82 -3.83 0.05 6.21
N ASP A 83 -3.82 0.91 7.22
CA ASP A 83 -4.99 1.36 7.96
C ASP A 83 -4.98 2.89 7.99
N GLN A 84 -5.92 3.53 7.29
CA GLN A 84 -6.02 4.98 7.21
C GLN A 84 -7.38 5.44 7.70
N SER A 85 -7.37 6.32 8.69
CA SER A 85 -8.57 7.02 9.18
C SER A 85 -8.38 8.54 9.06
N GLY A 86 -9.44 9.27 8.72
CA GLY A 86 -9.43 10.73 8.64
C GLY A 86 -9.47 11.29 7.22
N THR A 87 -8.67 12.32 6.92
CA THR A 87 -8.76 13.04 5.64
C THR A 87 -7.40 13.33 5.02
N TYR A 88 -7.26 13.22 3.70
CA TYR A 88 -6.03 13.57 2.96
C TYR A 88 -4.78 12.74 3.33
N ASN A 89 -4.95 11.52 3.88
CA ASN A 89 -3.81 10.67 4.22
C ASN A 89 -3.34 9.86 3.00
N ILE A 90 -2.03 9.72 2.87
CA ILE A 90 -1.35 8.99 1.79
C ILE A 90 -0.44 7.91 2.40
N ALA A 91 -0.62 6.67 1.96
CA ALA A 91 0.17 5.52 2.39
C ALA A 91 0.72 4.76 1.18
N TRP A 92 2.02 4.47 1.21
CA TRP A 92 2.70 3.70 0.16
C TRP A 92 3.54 2.58 0.76
N ILE A 93 3.29 1.34 0.35
CA ILE A 93 4.11 0.17 0.66
C ILE A 93 4.66 -0.43 -0.63
N ASP A 94 5.96 -0.62 -0.70
CA ASP A 94 6.67 -1.31 -1.79
C ASP A 94 7.57 -2.41 -1.20
N GLN A 95 7.24 -3.67 -1.47
CA GLN A 95 7.99 -4.83 -0.99
C GLN A 95 8.52 -5.64 -2.17
N SER A 96 9.83 -5.86 -2.21
CA SER A 96 10.50 -6.70 -3.19
C SER A 96 11.38 -7.75 -2.49
N GLY A 97 11.11 -9.03 -2.74
CA GLY A 97 11.79 -10.17 -2.14
C GLY A 97 10.85 -11.11 -1.39
N ASN A 98 11.31 -11.74 -0.32
CA ASN A 98 10.59 -12.85 0.32
C ASN A 98 10.28 -12.61 1.79
N GLY A 99 9.04 -12.87 2.21
CA GLY A 99 8.65 -12.86 3.63
C GLY A 99 8.80 -11.49 4.30
N ASN A 100 8.70 -10.39 3.55
CA ASN A 100 8.71 -9.05 4.13
C ASN A 100 7.36 -8.70 4.75
N ASP A 101 7.36 -7.90 5.82
CA ASP A 101 6.18 -7.52 6.59
C ASP A 101 6.18 -6.00 6.79
N ALA A 102 5.18 -5.31 6.23
CA ALA A 102 5.05 -3.87 6.25
C ALA A 102 3.67 -3.43 6.77
N GLY A 103 3.67 -2.48 7.70
CA GLY A 103 2.46 -1.89 8.26
C GLY A 103 2.49 -0.36 8.25
N ILE A 104 1.42 0.27 7.75
CA ILE A 104 1.19 1.71 7.89
C ILE A 104 -0.14 1.92 8.61
N THR A 105 -0.12 2.70 9.68
CA THR A 105 -1.33 3.20 10.36
C THR A 105 -1.28 4.72 10.39
N GLN A 106 -2.30 5.38 9.83
CA GLN A 106 -2.44 6.83 9.81
C GLN A 106 -3.79 7.23 10.35
N ASP A 107 -3.79 8.13 11.32
CA ASP A 107 -5.00 8.73 11.89
C ASP A 107 -4.81 10.25 11.96
N GLY A 108 -5.74 10.97 11.33
CA GLY A 108 -5.76 12.43 11.31
C GLY A 108 -5.78 13.02 9.90
N TYR A 109 -5.07 14.14 9.71
CA TYR A 109 -5.17 14.95 8.50
C TYR A 109 -3.82 15.12 7.79
N GLY A 110 -3.77 14.79 6.49
CA GLY A 110 -2.64 15.11 5.63
C GLY A 110 -1.35 14.34 5.95
N ASN A 111 -1.46 13.16 6.54
CA ASN A 111 -0.30 12.32 6.87
C ASN A 111 0.22 11.59 5.63
N SER A 112 1.54 11.47 5.51
CA SER A 112 2.23 10.78 4.41
C SER A 112 3.23 9.76 4.95
N ALA A 113 3.08 8.51 4.53
CA ALA A 113 3.93 7.39 4.97
C ALA A 113 4.37 6.56 3.78
N LYS A 114 5.67 6.23 3.73
CA LYS A 114 6.25 5.35 2.72
C LYS A 114 7.14 4.28 3.35
N ILE A 115 6.89 3.02 3.01
CA ILE A 115 7.75 1.89 3.34
C ILE A 115 8.27 1.28 2.04
N ILE A 116 9.59 1.11 1.95
CA ILE A 116 10.27 0.34 0.89
C ILE A 116 11.07 -0.77 1.56
N GLN A 117 10.79 -2.02 1.21
CA GLN A 117 11.53 -3.19 1.70
C GLN A 117 12.10 -3.97 0.52
N LYS A 118 13.42 -4.16 0.52
CA LYS A 118 14.15 -4.99 -0.44
C LYS A 118 14.97 -6.02 0.32
N GLY A 119 14.89 -7.29 -0.10
CA GLY A 119 15.55 -8.40 0.58
C GLY A 119 14.53 -9.35 1.21
N SER A 120 14.94 -10.10 2.23
CA SER A 120 14.08 -11.10 2.87
C SER A 120 13.90 -10.87 4.36
N GLY A 121 12.70 -11.15 4.88
CA GLY A 121 12.42 -11.11 6.31
C GLY A 121 12.50 -9.72 6.93
N ASN A 122 12.30 -8.65 6.16
CA ASN A 122 12.27 -7.31 6.69
C ASN A 122 10.95 -7.00 7.39
N ARG A 123 11.00 -6.25 8.48
CA ARG A 123 9.81 -5.75 9.19
C ARG A 123 9.85 -4.23 9.30
N ALA A 124 8.80 -3.57 8.85
CA ALA A 124 8.66 -2.12 8.96
C ALA A 124 7.26 -1.75 9.44
N ASN A 125 7.17 -0.84 10.41
CA ASN A 125 5.90 -0.28 10.85
C ASN A 125 6.00 1.25 10.98
N ILE A 126 5.07 1.97 10.37
CA ILE A 126 4.89 3.41 10.54
C ILE A 126 3.53 3.65 11.20
N THR A 127 3.52 4.40 12.31
CA THR A 127 2.30 4.90 12.95
C THR A 127 2.34 6.42 13.00
N GLN A 128 1.33 7.10 12.47
CA GLN A 128 1.23 8.56 12.46
C GLN A 128 -0.11 9.00 13.04
N TYR A 129 -0.06 9.84 14.06
CA TYR A 129 -1.22 10.52 14.62
C TYR A 129 -1.13 12.03 14.39
N GLY A 130 -2.29 12.67 14.21
CA GLY A 130 -2.40 14.12 14.09
C GLY A 130 -2.24 14.61 12.65
N THR A 131 -1.56 15.73 12.49
CA THR A 131 -1.62 16.53 11.25
C THR A 131 -0.27 16.62 10.56
N GLN A 132 -0.24 16.44 9.24
CA GLN A 132 0.93 16.70 8.37
C GLN A 132 2.22 15.96 8.75
N LYS A 133 2.11 14.73 9.25
CA LYS A 133 3.28 13.90 9.55
C LYS A 133 3.85 13.28 8.27
N THR A 134 5.17 13.23 8.17
CA THR A 134 5.87 12.54 7.06
C THR A 134 6.85 11.51 7.62
N ALA A 135 6.78 10.29 7.12
CA ALA A 135 7.71 9.22 7.48
C ALA A 135 8.08 8.38 6.25
N VAL A 136 9.37 8.06 6.15
CA VAL A 136 9.90 7.18 5.11
C VAL A 136 10.80 6.14 5.76
N VAL A 137 10.51 4.86 5.50
CA VAL A 137 11.34 3.73 5.92
C VAL A 137 11.87 3.03 4.67
N VAL A 138 13.19 2.85 4.60
CA VAL A 138 13.84 2.12 3.51
C VAL A 138 14.72 1.04 4.09
N GLN A 139 14.40 -0.21 3.78
CA GLN A 139 15.17 -1.39 4.17
C GLN A 139 15.72 -2.04 2.90
N LYS A 140 17.05 -2.05 2.70
CA LYS A 140 17.70 -2.61 1.51
C LYS A 140 18.39 -3.96 1.70
N GLN A 141 18.57 -4.40 2.94
CA GLN A 141 19.16 -5.69 3.32
C GLN A 141 18.08 -6.59 3.91
N SER A 142 18.42 -7.84 4.21
CA SER A 142 17.52 -8.80 4.85
C SER A 142 17.50 -8.64 6.38
N GLN A 143 16.43 -9.12 7.03
CA GLN A 143 16.29 -9.23 8.48
C GLN A 143 16.36 -7.89 9.25
N MET A 144 16.04 -6.77 8.60
CA MET A 144 16.01 -5.49 9.28
C MET A 144 14.64 -5.24 9.91
N ALA A 145 14.61 -4.58 11.06
CA ALA A 145 13.40 -4.18 11.75
C ALA A 145 13.41 -2.67 12.03
N ILE A 146 12.40 -1.93 11.56
CA ILE A 146 12.25 -0.50 11.81
C ILE A 146 10.82 -0.21 12.27
N ARG A 147 10.70 0.62 13.32
CA ARG A 147 9.41 1.16 13.77
C ARG A 147 9.51 2.67 13.89
N VAL A 148 8.58 3.38 13.26
CA VAL A 148 8.44 4.83 13.35
C VAL A 148 7.09 5.15 13.98
N ILE A 149 7.09 6.00 15.01
CA ILE A 149 5.87 6.49 15.65
C ILE A 149 5.96 8.02 15.69
N GLN A 150 4.99 8.70 15.11
CA GLN A 150 4.83 10.14 15.17
C GLN A 150 3.51 10.44 15.88
N ARG A 151 3.58 11.26 16.92
CA ARG A 151 2.44 11.78 17.69
C ARG A 151 2.33 13.28 17.47
#